data_AF-A0A2G5CQ96-F1
#
_entry.id   AF-A0A2G5CQ96-F1
#
_cell.length_a   1.000
_cell.length_b   1.000
_cell.length_c   1.000
_cell.angle_alpha   90.00
_cell.angle_beta   90.00
_cell.angle_gamma   90.00
#
_symmetry.space_group_name_H-M   'P 1'
#
loop_
_entity.id
_entity.type
_entity.pdbx_description
1 polymer ?
#
loop_
_entity_poly.entity_id
_entity_poly.type
_entity_poly.pdbx_seq_one_letter_code
_entity_poly.pdbx_strand_id
1 'polypeptide(L)'
;MMADLKYPLKENTVPFWAVPVYSLLLPSLVFLFIYYRRRDVYDLHHGILGLFFAVFITAVITDAIKNAVGRPRPDFFWRCFPDGKDVYDSLGNVRCHGQASVIKEGHKSFPSGHTSGAFAGLGFLSLYLSGKIKVFDRRGHVWKLCIVILPILLACLIGISRVDDYWHHWQDVFAGGVIGLAIATFCYLQFFPPPYSDDGWGPYAYFRMLEERSAQQTNGVNALNVQVMEAQVLQQRNEQNNQSYTSSEEHDSGLNDLEIGRR
;
A
#
# COMPACT_ATOMS: atom_id res chain seq x y z
N MET A 1 -28.71 -19.61 -28.29
CA MET A 1 -27.29 -19.30 -27.96
C MET A 1 -26.81 -17.93 -28.45
N MET A 2 -27.41 -17.32 -29.49
CA MET A 2 -27.00 -15.98 -29.99
C MET A 2 -27.71 -14.78 -29.33
N ALA A 3 -28.70 -15.01 -28.46
CA ALA A 3 -29.49 -13.93 -27.85
C ALA A 3 -28.66 -13.07 -26.89
N ASP A 4 -27.74 -13.69 -26.15
CA ASP A 4 -26.93 -13.01 -25.13
C ASP A 4 -25.81 -12.13 -25.71
N LEU A 5 -25.61 -12.17 -27.03
CA LEU A 5 -24.59 -11.39 -27.75
C LEU A 5 -25.18 -10.28 -28.63
N LYS A 6 -26.51 -10.09 -28.60
CA LYS A 6 -27.27 -9.14 -29.43
C LYS A 6 -27.69 -7.86 -28.69
N TYR A 7 -27.15 -7.61 -27.50
CA TYR A 7 -27.44 -6.37 -26.77
C TYR A 7 -26.98 -5.13 -27.57
N PRO A 8 -27.70 -4.00 -27.49
CA PRO A 8 -27.39 -2.83 -28.28
C PRO A 8 -26.00 -2.28 -27.94
N LEU A 9 -25.27 -1.85 -28.99
CA LEU A 9 -24.00 -1.16 -28.83
C LEU A 9 -24.23 0.24 -28.24
N LYS A 10 -23.86 0.43 -26.97
CA LYS A 10 -23.95 1.70 -26.26
C LYS A 10 -22.58 2.35 -26.06
N GLU A 11 -22.58 3.67 -25.89
CA GLU A 11 -21.40 4.38 -25.40
C GLU A 11 -21.08 4.01 -23.95
N ASN A 12 -19.86 4.32 -23.51
CA ASN A 12 -19.39 4.03 -22.16
C ASN A 12 -19.79 5.16 -21.20
N THR A 13 -20.60 4.85 -20.18
CA THR A 13 -20.89 5.78 -19.07
C THR A 13 -19.61 6.19 -18.33
N VAL A 14 -18.75 5.22 -18.01
CA VAL A 14 -17.40 5.46 -17.49
C VAL A 14 -16.38 5.28 -18.62
N PRO A 15 -15.74 6.35 -19.10
CA PRO A 15 -14.74 6.26 -20.15
C PRO A 15 -13.43 5.68 -19.62
N PHE A 16 -12.61 5.11 -20.51
CA PHE A 16 -11.37 4.43 -20.13
C PHE A 16 -10.41 5.33 -19.33
N TRP A 17 -10.32 6.62 -19.65
CA TRP A 17 -9.46 7.58 -18.96
C TRP A 17 -9.93 7.92 -17.54
N ALA A 18 -11.20 7.69 -17.19
CA ALA A 18 -11.70 7.97 -15.86
C ALA A 18 -11.18 6.95 -14.82
N VAL A 19 -10.88 5.72 -15.25
CA VAL A 19 -10.35 4.67 -14.35
C VAL A 19 -9.02 5.09 -13.69
N PRO A 20 -7.96 5.50 -14.42
CA PRO A 20 -6.73 5.96 -13.77
C PRO A 20 -6.95 7.25 -12.93
N VAL A 21 -7.91 8.10 -13.28
CA VAL A 21 -8.25 9.27 -12.43
C VAL A 21 -8.81 8.81 -11.08
N TYR A 22 -9.78 7.91 -11.05
CA TYR A 22 -10.35 7.42 -9.78
C TYR A 22 -9.41 6.47 -9.03
N SER A 23 -8.63 5.64 -9.74
CA SER A 23 -7.78 4.62 -9.13
C SER A 23 -6.40 5.12 -8.72
N LEU A 24 -5.88 6.20 -9.31
CA LEU A 24 -4.54 6.73 -8.98
C LEU A 24 -4.62 8.13 -8.40
N LEU A 25 -5.24 9.08 -9.11
CA LEU A 25 -5.22 10.48 -8.72
C LEU A 25 -5.98 10.70 -7.41
N LEU A 26 -7.20 10.17 -7.29
CA LEU A 26 -8.00 10.33 -6.08
C LEU A 26 -7.30 9.77 -4.82
N PRO A 27 -6.81 8.50 -4.78
CA PRO A 27 -6.07 8.01 -3.63
C PRO A 27 -4.79 8.80 -3.35
N SER A 28 -4.05 9.21 -4.39
CA SER A 28 -2.82 10.01 -4.22
C SER A 28 -3.11 11.35 -3.55
N LEU A 29 -4.21 12.02 -3.89
CA LEU A 29 -4.65 13.25 -3.23
C LEU A 29 -5.00 13.01 -1.76
N VAL A 30 -5.64 11.89 -1.43
CA VAL A 30 -5.94 11.51 -0.04
C VAL A 30 -4.64 11.27 0.75
N PHE A 31 -3.66 10.58 0.15
CA PHE A 31 -2.36 10.35 0.79
C PHE A 31 -1.61 11.67 1.01
N LEU A 32 -1.62 12.57 0.03
CA LEU A 32 -1.04 13.91 0.17
C LEU A 32 -1.72 14.73 1.26
N PHE A 33 -3.06 14.64 1.38
CA PHE A 33 -3.78 15.29 2.47
C PHE A 33 -3.34 14.73 3.84
N ILE A 34 -3.25 13.41 3.99
CA ILE A 34 -2.78 12.79 5.25
C ILE A 34 -1.33 13.16 5.54
N TYR A 35 -0.47 13.18 4.53
CA TYR A 35 0.91 13.66 4.63
C TYR A 35 0.97 15.11 5.12
N TYR A 36 0.16 16.01 4.58
CA TYR A 36 0.15 17.40 5.02
C TYR A 36 -0.20 17.55 6.51
N ARG A 37 -1.01 16.64 7.06
CA ARG A 37 -1.43 16.62 8.47
C ARG A 37 -0.43 15.91 9.39
N ARG A 38 0.15 14.80 8.96
CA ARG A 38 1.04 13.96 9.79
C ARG A 38 2.53 14.19 9.57
N ARG A 39 2.92 14.80 8.45
CA ARG A 39 4.31 15.00 8.00
C ARG A 39 5.15 13.72 7.97
N ASP A 40 4.50 12.58 7.74
CA ASP A 40 5.15 11.27 7.64
C ASP A 40 5.48 10.95 6.17
N VAL A 41 6.75 11.11 5.81
CA VAL A 41 7.26 10.85 4.45
C VAL A 41 7.27 9.37 4.12
N TYR A 42 7.54 8.50 5.11
CA TYR A 42 7.55 7.04 4.88
C TYR A 42 6.17 6.56 4.49
N ASP A 43 5.15 7.07 5.17
CA ASP A 43 3.76 6.76 4.86
C ASP A 43 3.35 7.19 3.45
N LEU A 44 3.67 8.44 3.06
CA LEU A 44 3.37 8.93 1.71
C LEU A 44 4.09 8.09 0.65
N HIS A 45 5.38 7.83 0.85
CA HIS A 45 6.20 7.08 -0.10
C HIS A 45 5.67 5.66 -0.30
N HIS A 46 5.42 4.94 0.80
CA HIS A 46 4.93 3.55 0.76
C HIS A 46 3.47 3.48 0.27
N GLY A 47 2.64 4.46 0.61
CA GLY A 47 1.27 4.58 0.10
C GLY A 47 1.24 4.76 -1.42
N ILE A 48 2.01 5.71 -1.96
CA ILE A 48 2.11 5.95 -3.41
C ILE A 48 2.71 4.74 -4.11
N LEU A 49 3.84 4.20 -3.63
CA LEU A 49 4.51 3.08 -4.27
C LEU A 49 3.63 1.83 -4.27
N GLY A 50 2.96 1.52 -3.15
CA GLY A 50 2.02 0.42 -3.05
C GLY A 50 0.81 0.56 -3.98
N LEU A 51 0.25 1.77 -4.09
CA LEU A 51 -0.88 2.06 -4.98
C LEU A 51 -0.52 1.85 -6.46
N PHE A 52 0.59 2.45 -6.90
CA PHE A 52 1.04 2.33 -8.29
C PHE A 52 1.37 0.88 -8.63
N PHE A 53 2.01 0.16 -7.71
CA PHE A 53 2.32 -1.25 -7.90
C PHE A 53 1.04 -2.10 -8.00
N ALA A 54 0.06 -1.89 -7.12
CA ALA A 54 -1.22 -2.59 -7.14
C ALA A 54 -1.97 -2.40 -8.47
N VAL A 55 -2.10 -1.15 -8.94
CA VAL A 55 -2.80 -0.84 -10.19
C VAL A 55 -2.03 -1.38 -11.40
N PHE A 56 -0.70 -1.26 -11.42
CA PHE A 56 0.14 -1.75 -12.51
C PHE A 56 0.06 -3.27 -12.67
N ILE A 57 0.27 -4.01 -11.57
CA ILE A 57 0.18 -5.48 -11.58
C ILE A 57 -1.23 -5.93 -11.98
N THR A 58 -2.27 -5.25 -11.49
CA THR A 58 -3.66 -5.53 -11.90
C THR A 58 -3.87 -5.30 -13.39
N ALA A 59 -3.34 -4.22 -13.97
CA ALA A 59 -3.46 -3.93 -15.39
C ALA A 59 -2.81 -5.02 -16.25
N VAL A 60 -1.58 -5.43 -15.91
CA VAL A 60 -0.85 -6.49 -16.62
C VAL A 60 -1.61 -7.82 -16.55
N ILE A 61 -2.01 -8.25 -15.36
CA ILE A 61 -2.73 -9.52 -15.17
C ILE A 61 -4.07 -9.49 -15.89
N THR A 62 -4.83 -8.39 -15.79
CA THR A 62 -6.14 -8.28 -16.45
C THR A 62 -6.02 -8.33 -17.96
N ASP A 63 -5.06 -7.61 -18.56
CA ASP A 63 -4.89 -7.63 -20.02
C ASP A 63 -4.37 -8.99 -20.52
N ALA A 64 -3.46 -9.63 -19.77
CA ALA A 64 -3.01 -10.99 -20.07
C ALA A 64 -4.19 -11.98 -20.10
N ILE A 65 -5.05 -11.97 -19.09
CA ILE A 65 -6.23 -12.86 -19.03
C ILE A 65 -7.21 -12.53 -20.17
N LYS A 66 -7.46 -11.25 -20.46
CA LYS A 66 -8.32 -10.85 -21.59
C LYS A 66 -7.84 -11.42 -22.92
N ASN A 67 -6.55 -11.27 -23.20
CA ASN A 67 -5.96 -11.76 -24.45
C ASN A 67 -5.95 -13.29 -24.51
N ALA A 68 -5.84 -13.97 -23.36
CA ALA A 68 -5.87 -15.44 -23.29
C ALA A 68 -7.28 -16.03 -23.44
N VAL A 69 -8.29 -15.41 -22.81
CA VAL A 69 -9.66 -15.96 -22.78
C VAL A 69 -10.45 -15.63 -24.05
N GLY A 70 -10.31 -14.43 -24.61
CA GLY A 70 -10.95 -14.08 -25.88
C GLY A 70 -12.49 -14.06 -25.86
N ARG A 71 -13.11 -13.95 -24.67
CA ARG A 71 -14.58 -14.04 -24.51
C ARG A 71 -15.27 -12.87 -25.24
N PRO A 72 -16.28 -13.15 -26.08
CA PRO A 72 -17.07 -12.11 -26.73
C PRO A 72 -17.90 -11.31 -25.71
N ARG A 73 -18.04 -10.00 -25.94
CA ARG A 73 -18.88 -9.08 -25.15
C ARG A 73 -20.38 -9.28 -25.44
N PRO A 74 -21.29 -8.84 -24.56
CA PRO A 74 -22.74 -8.92 -24.79
C PRO A 74 -23.24 -8.17 -26.05
N ASP A 75 -22.47 -7.20 -26.54
CA ASP A 75 -22.74 -6.39 -27.73
C ASP A 75 -22.00 -6.88 -28.99
N PHE A 76 -21.39 -8.08 -28.93
CA PHE A 76 -20.49 -8.57 -29.98
C PHE A 76 -21.15 -8.69 -31.36
N PHE A 77 -22.44 -9.01 -31.42
CA PHE A 77 -23.16 -9.13 -32.69
C PHE A 77 -23.09 -7.84 -33.52
N TRP A 78 -23.34 -6.69 -32.90
CA TRP A 78 -23.33 -5.39 -33.59
C TRP A 78 -21.92 -4.92 -33.96
N ARG A 79 -20.90 -5.41 -33.24
CA ARG A 79 -19.49 -5.19 -33.59
C ARG A 79 -19.09 -6.00 -34.83
N CYS A 80 -19.58 -7.24 -34.93
CA CYS A 80 -19.30 -8.17 -36.02
C CYS A 80 -20.11 -7.85 -37.30
N PHE A 81 -21.38 -7.48 -37.14
CA PHE A 81 -22.35 -7.21 -38.21
C PHE A 81 -23.02 -5.82 -38.02
N PRO A 82 -22.36 -4.72 -38.43
CA PRO A 82 -22.90 -3.37 -38.27
C PRO A 82 -24.22 -3.13 -39.03
N ASP A 83 -24.49 -3.91 -40.07
CA ASP A 83 -25.71 -3.86 -40.89
C ASP A 83 -26.84 -4.76 -40.35
N GLY A 84 -26.58 -5.49 -39.25
CA GLY A 84 -27.51 -6.44 -38.64
C GLY A 84 -27.72 -7.73 -39.45
N LYS A 85 -26.95 -7.96 -40.53
CA LYS A 85 -27.06 -9.15 -41.37
C LYS A 85 -25.95 -10.12 -41.03
N ASP A 86 -26.33 -11.28 -40.50
CA ASP A 86 -25.40 -12.36 -40.19
C ASP A 86 -24.94 -13.08 -41.45
N VAL A 87 -23.61 -13.15 -41.60
CA VAL A 87 -22.96 -13.81 -42.73
C VAL A 87 -22.14 -14.99 -42.21
N TYR A 88 -22.36 -16.15 -42.84
CA TYR A 88 -21.67 -17.40 -42.53
C TYR A 88 -20.89 -17.88 -43.75
N ASP A 89 -19.73 -18.50 -43.53
CA ASP A 89 -19.01 -19.18 -44.59
C ASP A 89 -19.67 -20.53 -44.95
N SER A 90 -19.16 -21.19 -45.99
CA SER A 90 -19.65 -22.50 -46.45
C SER A 90 -19.46 -23.63 -45.42
N LEU A 91 -18.65 -23.41 -44.39
CA LEU A 91 -18.36 -24.34 -43.30
C LEU A 91 -19.21 -24.01 -42.04
N GLY A 92 -20.05 -22.97 -42.10
CA GLY A 92 -20.88 -22.50 -40.99
C GLY A 92 -20.16 -21.58 -39.98
N ASN A 93 -18.93 -21.14 -40.26
CA ASN A 93 -18.24 -20.18 -39.40
C ASN A 93 -18.75 -18.75 -39.61
N VAL A 94 -18.78 -17.99 -38.52
CA VAL A 94 -19.17 -16.57 -38.52
C VAL A 94 -18.14 -15.75 -39.30
N ARG A 95 -18.57 -15.04 -40.34
CA ARG A 95 -17.73 -14.12 -41.11
C ARG A 95 -18.11 -12.68 -40.77
N CYS A 96 -17.42 -12.10 -39.80
CA CYS A 96 -17.59 -10.68 -39.46
C CYS A 96 -17.12 -9.77 -40.60
N HIS A 97 -17.83 -8.67 -40.82
CA HIS A 97 -17.51 -7.65 -41.83
C HIS A 97 -17.41 -6.23 -41.24
N GLY A 98 -17.58 -6.10 -39.92
CA GLY A 98 -17.30 -4.87 -39.19
C GLY A 98 -15.81 -4.49 -39.13
N GLN A 99 -15.51 -3.38 -38.45
CA GLN A 99 -14.13 -2.90 -38.30
C GLN A 99 -13.30 -3.85 -37.43
N ALA A 100 -12.12 -4.25 -37.91
CA ALA A 100 -11.26 -5.24 -37.25
C ALA A 100 -10.84 -4.86 -35.82
N SER A 101 -10.59 -3.57 -35.56
CA SER A 101 -10.25 -3.07 -34.21
C SER A 101 -11.42 -3.21 -33.24
N VAL A 102 -12.64 -2.91 -33.67
CA VAL A 102 -13.86 -3.00 -32.88
C VAL A 102 -14.24 -4.46 -32.59
N ILE A 103 -14.05 -5.34 -33.57
CA ILE A 103 -14.23 -6.80 -33.42
C ILE A 103 -13.22 -7.36 -32.42
N LYS A 104 -11.93 -7.00 -32.57
CA LYS A 104 -10.88 -7.42 -31.63
C LYS A 104 -11.18 -6.98 -30.20
N GLU A 105 -11.67 -5.75 -30.01
CA GLU A 105 -12.11 -5.25 -28.71
C GLU A 105 -13.36 -5.99 -28.19
N GLY A 106 -14.22 -6.43 -29.11
CA GLY A 106 -15.38 -7.28 -28.82
C GLY A 106 -15.02 -8.63 -28.20
N HIS A 107 -13.80 -9.14 -28.42
CA HIS A 107 -13.31 -10.38 -27.81
C HIS A 107 -12.62 -10.19 -26.44
N LYS A 108 -12.60 -8.97 -25.89
CA LYS A 108 -11.91 -8.67 -24.62
C LYS A 108 -12.88 -8.47 -23.46
N SER A 109 -13.87 -9.36 -23.33
CA SER A 109 -14.89 -9.23 -22.27
C SER A 109 -14.38 -9.65 -20.88
N PHE A 110 -13.69 -10.80 -20.75
CA PHE A 110 -13.34 -11.34 -19.43
C PHE A 110 -11.86 -11.16 -19.10
N PRO A 111 -11.50 -10.70 -17.88
CA PRO A 111 -12.34 -10.02 -16.88
C PRO A 111 -12.52 -8.53 -17.20
N SER A 112 -13.40 -7.83 -16.49
CA SER A 112 -13.59 -6.39 -16.69
C SER A 112 -12.39 -5.57 -16.20
N GLY A 113 -11.71 -4.87 -17.12
CA GLY A 113 -10.55 -4.03 -16.80
C GLY A 113 -10.88 -2.72 -16.07
N HIS A 114 -12.05 -2.15 -16.33
CA HIS A 114 -12.53 -0.99 -15.56
C HIS A 114 -12.76 -1.39 -14.11
N THR A 115 -13.39 -2.55 -13.91
CA THR A 115 -13.70 -3.06 -12.57
C THR A 115 -12.43 -3.47 -11.82
N SER A 116 -11.54 -4.26 -12.43
CA SER A 116 -10.30 -4.68 -11.76
C SER A 116 -9.42 -3.49 -11.40
N GLY A 117 -9.24 -2.53 -12.31
CA GLY A 117 -8.49 -1.30 -12.03
C GLY A 117 -9.11 -0.44 -10.94
N ALA A 118 -10.44 -0.31 -10.91
CA ALA A 118 -11.17 0.41 -9.87
C ALA A 118 -10.99 -0.25 -8.49
N PHE A 119 -11.19 -1.56 -8.40
CA PHE A 119 -11.00 -2.31 -7.16
C PHE A 119 -9.55 -2.35 -6.70
N ALA A 120 -8.57 -2.34 -7.62
CA ALA A 120 -7.17 -2.25 -7.25
C ALA A 120 -6.83 -0.91 -6.57
N GLY A 121 -7.19 0.21 -7.20
CA GLY A 121 -6.89 1.54 -6.66
C GLY A 121 -7.74 1.92 -5.45
N LEU A 122 -9.06 1.84 -5.58
CA LEU A 122 -10.00 2.20 -4.52
C LEU A 122 -10.05 1.17 -3.39
N GLY A 123 -9.79 -0.11 -3.68
CA GLY A 123 -9.60 -1.14 -2.66
C GLY A 123 -8.33 -0.92 -1.85
N PHE A 124 -7.22 -0.55 -2.50
CA PHE A 124 -6.00 -0.15 -1.79
C PHE A 124 -6.26 1.08 -0.91
N LEU A 125 -6.97 2.10 -1.42
CA LEU A 125 -7.36 3.27 -0.64
C LEU A 125 -8.23 2.88 0.58
N SER A 126 -9.19 1.97 0.41
CA SER A 126 -10.03 1.46 1.48
C SER A 126 -9.21 0.79 2.59
N LEU A 127 -8.29 -0.11 2.22
CA LEU A 127 -7.36 -0.77 3.15
C LEU A 127 -6.48 0.26 3.88
N TYR A 128 -5.93 1.21 3.14
CA TYR A 128 -5.09 2.27 3.69
C TYR A 128 -5.87 3.13 4.71
N LEU A 129 -7.08 3.60 4.37
CA LEU A 129 -7.92 4.35 5.29
C LEU A 129 -8.29 3.55 6.53
N SER A 130 -8.56 2.25 6.36
CA SER A 130 -8.89 1.33 7.46
C SER A 130 -7.82 1.30 8.55
N GLY A 131 -6.54 1.21 8.15
CA GLY A 131 -5.42 1.31 9.06
C GLY A 131 -5.30 2.69 9.72
N LYS A 132 -5.46 3.77 8.95
CA LYS A 132 -5.28 5.15 9.45
C LYS A 132 -6.30 5.58 10.50
N ILE A 133 -7.56 5.20 10.33
CA ILE A 133 -8.63 5.54 11.28
C ILE A 133 -8.84 4.46 12.35
N LYS A 134 -8.04 3.38 12.30
CA LYS A 134 -8.14 2.19 13.16
C LYS A 134 -9.59 1.72 13.24
N VAL A 135 -10.14 1.28 12.10
CA VAL A 135 -11.53 0.80 12.00
C VAL A 135 -11.81 -0.32 12.99
N PHE A 136 -10.87 -1.25 13.13
CA PHE A 136 -11.02 -2.45 13.94
C PHE A 136 -10.47 -2.29 15.37
N ASP A 137 -10.54 -1.08 15.93
CA ASP A 137 -10.07 -0.76 17.30
C ASP A 137 -10.94 -1.35 18.44
N ARG A 138 -11.90 -2.22 18.11
CA ARG A 138 -12.88 -2.85 19.01
C ARG A 138 -13.79 -1.86 19.76
N ARG A 139 -13.78 -0.57 19.42
CA ARG A 139 -14.63 0.45 20.07
C ARG A 139 -16.03 0.58 19.47
N GLY A 140 -16.30 -0.06 18.33
CA GLY A 140 -17.64 -0.13 17.73
C GLY A 140 -18.11 1.14 17.01
N HIS A 141 -17.20 2.04 16.62
CA HIS A 141 -17.55 3.30 15.93
C HIS A 141 -17.93 3.07 14.45
N VAL A 142 -19.23 2.90 14.17
CA VAL A 142 -19.76 2.56 12.83
C VAL A 142 -19.42 3.59 11.75
N TRP A 143 -19.33 4.89 12.08
CA TRP A 143 -19.01 5.93 11.10
C TRP A 143 -17.65 5.71 10.41
N LYS A 144 -16.70 5.04 11.07
CA LYS A 144 -15.41 4.67 10.48
C LYS A 144 -15.59 3.67 9.32
N LEU A 145 -16.52 2.73 9.46
CA LEU A 145 -16.85 1.77 8.40
C LEU A 145 -17.45 2.47 7.18
N CYS A 146 -18.31 3.47 7.38
CA CYS A 146 -18.86 4.26 6.28
C CYS A 146 -17.74 4.86 5.42
N ILE A 147 -16.71 5.45 6.05
CA ILE A 147 -15.57 6.05 5.34
C ILE A 147 -14.79 5.00 4.54
N VAL A 148 -14.54 3.82 5.12
CA VAL A 148 -13.76 2.75 4.47
C VAL A 148 -14.54 2.06 3.35
N ILE A 149 -15.86 1.98 3.46
CA ILE A 149 -16.73 1.37 2.45
C ILE A 149 -16.93 2.29 1.23
N LEU A 150 -16.86 3.62 1.39
CA LEU A 150 -17.09 4.58 0.30
C LEU A 150 -16.22 4.33 -0.96
N PRO A 151 -14.89 4.13 -0.88
CA PRO A 151 -14.08 3.78 -2.05
C PRO A 151 -14.52 2.48 -2.72
N ILE A 152 -14.91 1.46 -1.93
CA ILE A 152 -15.40 0.18 -2.46
C ILE A 152 -16.74 0.37 -3.17
N LEU A 153 -17.65 1.16 -2.61
CA LEU A 153 -18.92 1.49 -3.26
C LEU A 153 -18.71 2.21 -4.60
N LEU A 154 -17.76 3.15 -4.67
CA LEU A 154 -17.40 3.81 -5.93
C LEU A 154 -16.86 2.80 -6.95
N ALA A 155 -16.02 1.84 -6.52
CA ALA A 155 -15.56 0.76 -7.40
C ALA A 155 -16.70 -0.15 -7.88
N CYS A 156 -17.67 -0.47 -7.01
CA CYS A 156 -18.87 -1.20 -7.38
C CYS A 156 -19.70 -0.44 -8.42
N LEU A 157 -19.90 0.87 -8.25
CA LEU A 157 -20.66 1.68 -9.21
C LEU A 157 -19.98 1.72 -10.59
N ILE A 158 -18.65 1.83 -10.62
CA ILE A 158 -17.87 1.70 -11.87
C ILE A 158 -18.12 0.32 -12.50
N GLY A 159 -18.08 -0.75 -11.72
CA GLY A 159 -18.36 -2.11 -12.21
C GLY A 159 -19.79 -2.28 -12.74
N ILE A 160 -20.79 -1.75 -12.02
CA ILE A 160 -22.21 -1.81 -12.40
C ILE A 160 -22.43 -1.10 -13.74
N SER A 161 -21.78 0.05 -13.97
CA SER A 161 -21.87 0.75 -15.27
C SER A 161 -21.48 -0.13 -16.45
N ARG A 162 -20.58 -1.10 -16.25
CA ARG A 162 -20.12 -2.00 -17.33
C ARG A 162 -21.16 -3.04 -17.73
N VAL A 163 -22.03 -3.40 -16.79
CA VAL A 163 -23.17 -4.28 -17.06
C VAL A 163 -24.31 -3.48 -17.70
N ASP A 164 -24.59 -2.28 -17.17
CA ASP A 164 -25.67 -1.42 -17.66
C ASP A 164 -25.45 -0.91 -19.11
N ASP A 165 -24.19 -0.65 -19.46
CA ASP A 165 -23.78 -0.29 -20.81
C ASP A 165 -23.65 -1.51 -21.75
N TYR A 166 -23.86 -2.75 -21.27
CA TYR A 166 -23.67 -4.01 -22.02
C TYR A 166 -22.24 -4.27 -22.51
N TRP A 167 -21.24 -3.62 -21.91
CA TRP A 167 -19.84 -3.86 -22.26
C TRP A 167 -19.30 -5.15 -21.66
N HIS A 168 -19.86 -5.62 -20.55
CA HIS A 168 -19.39 -6.79 -19.82
C HIS A 168 -20.56 -7.60 -19.26
N HIS A 169 -20.35 -8.90 -19.15
CA HIS A 169 -21.26 -9.74 -18.38
C HIS A 169 -20.98 -9.55 -16.88
N TRP A 170 -21.97 -9.84 -16.03
CA TRP A 170 -21.81 -9.69 -14.58
C TRP A 170 -20.67 -10.55 -14.02
N GLN A 171 -20.38 -11.73 -14.61
CA GLN A 171 -19.25 -12.57 -14.20
C GLN A 171 -17.91 -11.89 -14.46
N ASP A 172 -17.80 -11.13 -15.55
CA ASP A 172 -16.58 -10.42 -15.92
C ASP A 172 -16.29 -9.32 -14.90
N VAL A 173 -17.35 -8.65 -14.43
CA VAL A 173 -17.30 -7.62 -13.39
C VAL A 173 -16.95 -8.23 -12.04
N PHE A 174 -17.63 -9.30 -11.63
CA PHE A 174 -17.32 -9.99 -10.38
C PHE A 174 -15.88 -10.50 -10.31
N ALA A 175 -15.42 -11.20 -11.35
CA ALA A 175 -14.04 -11.68 -11.44
C ALA A 175 -13.03 -10.52 -11.45
N GLY A 176 -13.34 -9.43 -12.17
CA GLY A 176 -12.53 -8.23 -12.17
C GLY A 176 -12.38 -7.64 -10.76
N GLY A 177 -13.48 -7.52 -10.01
CA GLY A 177 -13.47 -7.04 -8.63
C GLY A 177 -12.63 -7.92 -7.69
N VAL A 178 -12.78 -9.25 -7.79
CA VAL A 178 -11.99 -10.21 -7.02
C VAL A 178 -10.48 -10.07 -7.32
N ILE A 179 -10.11 -10.02 -8.60
CA ILE A 179 -8.70 -9.85 -9.02
C ILE A 179 -8.14 -8.54 -8.47
N GLY A 180 -8.85 -7.44 -8.67
CA GLY A 180 -8.41 -6.11 -8.22
C GLY A 180 -8.23 -6.05 -6.70
N LEU A 181 -9.20 -6.56 -5.93
CA LEU A 181 -9.14 -6.54 -4.47
C LEU A 181 -8.05 -7.47 -3.92
N ALA A 182 -7.85 -8.65 -4.53
CA ALA A 182 -6.79 -9.57 -4.14
C ALA A 182 -5.39 -8.97 -4.34
N ILE A 183 -5.16 -8.35 -5.50
CA ILE A 183 -3.87 -7.69 -5.80
C ILE A 183 -3.67 -6.47 -4.91
N ALA A 184 -4.70 -5.63 -4.71
CA ALA A 184 -4.63 -4.51 -3.77
C ALA A 184 -4.25 -4.96 -2.36
N THR A 185 -4.87 -6.04 -1.87
CA THR A 185 -4.59 -6.60 -0.55
C THR A 185 -3.15 -7.11 -0.47
N PHE A 186 -2.69 -7.87 -1.47
CA PHE A 186 -1.32 -8.38 -1.51
C PHE A 186 -0.29 -7.23 -1.52
N CYS A 187 -0.47 -6.23 -2.39
CA CYS A 187 0.43 -5.09 -2.47
C CYS A 187 0.38 -4.21 -1.22
N TYR A 188 -0.79 -4.04 -0.58
CA TYR A 188 -0.92 -3.33 0.68
C TYR A 188 -0.12 -4.00 1.79
N LEU A 189 -0.30 -5.32 1.95
CA LEU A 189 0.36 -6.10 3.00
C LEU A 189 1.89 -6.18 2.85
N GLN A 190 2.43 -5.88 1.67
CA GLN A 190 3.87 -5.77 1.45
C GLN A 190 4.48 -4.56 2.16
N PHE A 191 3.71 -3.48 2.34
CA PHE A 191 4.21 -2.21 2.89
C PHE A 191 3.61 -1.86 4.26
N PHE A 192 2.39 -2.34 4.54
CA PHE A 192 1.63 -2.03 5.75
C PHE A 192 1.24 -3.30 6.50
N PRO A 193 1.19 -3.25 7.84
CA PRO A 193 0.56 -4.29 8.64
C PRO A 193 -0.94 -4.45 8.31
N PRO A 194 -1.54 -5.62 8.60
CA PRO A 194 -2.97 -5.80 8.45
C PRO A 194 -3.76 -4.72 9.23
N PRO A 195 -4.88 -4.18 8.71
CA PRO A 195 -5.57 -3.04 9.32
C PRO A 195 -6.13 -3.28 10.74
N TYR A 196 -6.21 -4.53 11.17
CA TYR A 196 -6.64 -4.93 12.51
C TYR A 196 -5.50 -5.04 13.53
N SER A 197 -4.24 -4.88 13.12
CA SER A 197 -3.12 -4.83 14.06
C SER A 197 -3.04 -3.47 14.75
N ASP A 198 -2.43 -3.44 15.94
CA ASP A 198 -2.25 -2.20 16.71
C ASP A 198 -1.39 -1.17 15.95
N ASP A 199 -0.47 -1.68 15.12
CA ASP A 199 0.47 -0.93 14.27
C ASP A 199 -0.04 -0.70 12.83
N GLY A 200 -1.28 -1.10 12.51
CA GLY A 200 -1.86 -0.92 11.16
C GLY A 200 -2.00 0.53 10.70
N TRP A 201 -1.70 1.50 11.57
CA TRP A 201 -1.76 2.92 11.26
C TRP A 201 -0.51 3.45 10.53
N GLY A 202 0.60 2.71 10.47
CA GLY A 202 1.85 3.13 9.85
C GLY A 202 2.48 2.03 8.97
N PRO A 203 3.41 2.38 8.06
CA PRO A 203 4.13 1.37 7.28
C PRO A 203 5.19 0.66 8.12
N TYR A 204 5.62 -0.55 7.73
CA TYR A 204 6.67 -1.29 8.45
C TYR A 204 7.99 -0.50 8.57
N ALA A 205 8.33 0.28 7.54
CA ALA A 205 9.53 1.11 7.53
C ALA A 205 9.53 2.18 8.63
N TYR A 206 8.35 2.71 8.99
CA TYR A 206 8.22 3.70 10.05
C TYR A 206 8.56 3.09 11.41
N PHE A 207 8.01 1.91 11.73
CA PHE A 207 8.26 1.23 13.00
C PHE A 207 9.71 0.76 13.13
N ARG A 208 10.30 0.22 12.05
CA ARG A 208 11.71 -0.15 12.04
C ARG A 208 12.62 1.04 12.34
N MET A 209 12.35 2.20 11.75
CA MET A 209 13.11 3.42 12.01
C MET A 209 12.97 3.88 13.48
N LEU A 210 11.77 3.75 14.06
CA LEU A 210 11.54 4.07 15.46
C LEU A 210 12.36 3.16 16.39
N GLU A 211 12.33 1.85 16.13
CA GLU A 211 13.12 0.84 16.87
C GLU A 211 14.62 1.11 16.78
N GLU A 212 15.14 1.39 15.57
CA GLU A 212 16.55 1.72 15.35
C GLU A 212 16.97 2.99 16.11
N ARG A 213 16.13 4.04 16.12
CA ARG A 213 16.40 5.26 16.90
C ARG A 213 16.40 4.99 18.40
N SER A 214 15.44 4.22 18.91
CA SER A 214 15.39 3.85 20.32
C SER A 214 16.61 3.01 20.74
N ALA A 215 17.06 2.09 19.89
CA ALA A 215 18.26 1.30 20.13
C ALA A 215 19.53 2.17 20.13
N GLN A 216 19.67 3.09 19.18
CA GLN A 216 20.80 4.04 19.15
C GLN A 216 20.84 4.94 20.38
N GLN A 217 19.68 5.45 20.82
CA GLN A 217 19.60 6.29 22.01
C GLN A 217 19.99 5.50 23.27
N THR A 218 19.52 4.25 23.41
CA THR A 218 19.87 3.37 24.53
C THR A 218 21.37 3.05 24.55
N ASN A 219 21.96 2.73 23.39
CA ASN A 219 23.40 2.47 23.27
C ASN A 219 24.24 3.71 23.59
N GLY A 220 23.79 4.90 23.16
CA GLY A 220 24.45 6.16 23.47
C GLY A 220 24.45 6.47 24.97
N VAL A 221 23.31 6.28 25.65
CA VAL A 221 23.22 6.45 27.12
C VAL A 221 24.11 5.45 27.85
N ASN A 222 24.13 4.19 27.42
CA ASN A 222 25.00 3.17 28.02
C ASN A 222 26.48 3.52 27.83
N ALA A 223 26.89 3.97 26.65
CA ALA A 223 28.26 4.39 26.39
C ALA A 223 28.67 5.60 27.25
N LEU A 224 27.78 6.58 27.40
CA LEU A 224 28.02 7.74 28.26
C LEU A 224 28.17 7.34 29.73
N ASN A 225 27.31 6.45 30.22
CA ASN A 225 27.38 5.93 31.59
C ASN A 225 28.68 5.17 31.85
N VAL A 226 29.18 4.41 30.87
CA VAL A 226 30.49 3.72 30.97
C VAL A 226 31.63 4.73 31.07
N GLN A 227 31.63 5.78 30.22
CA GLN A 227 32.66 6.82 30.27
C GLN A 227 32.66 7.61 31.60
N VAL A 228 31.47 7.93 32.12
CA VAL A 228 31.33 8.59 33.43
C VAL A 228 31.85 7.70 34.55
N MET A 229 31.53 6.40 34.51
CA MET A 229 32.03 5.43 35.49
C MET A 229 33.56 5.33 35.45
N GLU A 230 34.15 5.25 34.25
CA GLU A 230 35.62 5.23 34.09
C GLU A 230 36.29 6.50 34.64
N ALA A 231 35.71 7.68 34.37
CA ALA A 231 36.22 8.95 34.90
C ALA A 231 36.14 9.02 36.43
N GLN A 232 35.04 8.54 37.03
CA GLN A 232 34.87 8.47 38.48
C GLN A 232 35.88 7.52 39.13
N VAL A 233 36.14 6.36 38.53
CA VAL A 233 37.14 5.40 39.02
C VAL A 233 38.55 6.00 38.97
N LEU A 234 38.91 6.70 37.89
CA LEU A 234 40.20 7.39 37.78
C LEU A 234 40.34 8.51 38.83
N GLN A 235 39.27 9.27 39.07
CA GLN A 235 39.27 10.31 40.08
C GLN A 235 39.46 9.73 41.49
N GLN A 236 38.73 8.68 41.86
CA GLN A 236 38.91 7.99 43.14
C GLN A 236 40.34 7.44 43.31
N ARG A 237 40.92 6.87 42.25
CA ARG A 237 42.29 6.36 42.30
C ARG A 237 43.33 7.47 42.52
N ASN A 238 43.14 8.63 41.89
CA ASN A 238 44.02 9.79 42.11
C ASN A 238 43.89 10.35 43.53
N GLU A 239 42.68 10.40 44.09
CA GLU A 239 42.45 10.85 45.47
C GLU A 239 43.12 9.90 46.49
N GLN A 240 43.01 8.58 46.29
CA GLN A 240 43.71 7.59 47.12
C GLN A 240 45.23 7.71 47.03
N ASN A 241 45.77 7.88 45.82
CA ASN A 241 47.21 8.08 45.65
C ASN A 241 47.69 9.35 46.35
N ASN A 242 46.98 10.48 46.19
CA ASN A 242 47.35 11.73 46.86
C ASN A 242 47.34 11.61 48.38
N GLN A 243 46.32 10.97 48.98
CA GLN A 243 46.30 10.71 50.43
C GLN A 243 47.48 9.86 50.88
N SER A 244 47.85 8.84 50.10
CA SER A 244 49.01 7.99 50.41
C SER A 244 50.34 8.76 50.33
N TYR A 245 50.47 9.71 49.40
CA TYR A 245 51.65 10.57 49.31
C TYR A 245 51.72 11.55 50.48
N THR A 246 50.60 12.18 50.87
CA THR A 246 50.57 13.11 52.02
C THR A 246 50.89 12.39 53.33
N SER A 247 50.38 11.18 53.53
CA SER A 247 50.71 10.37 54.71
C SER A 247 52.17 9.92 54.73
N SER A 248 52.80 9.76 53.55
CA SER A 248 54.21 9.39 53.44
C SER A 248 55.12 10.59 53.74
N GLU A 249 54.78 11.79 53.28
CA GLU A 249 55.49 13.04 53.60
C GLU A 249 55.34 13.45 55.08
N GLU A 250 54.16 13.25 55.70
CA GLU A 250 53.98 13.44 57.14
C GLU A 250 54.83 12.45 57.97
N HIS A 251 55.02 11.23 57.48
CA HIS A 251 55.84 10.24 58.18
C HIS A 251 57.36 10.50 58.05
N ASP A 252 57.81 11.05 56.91
CA ASP A 252 59.22 11.39 56.65
C ASP A 252 59.65 12.71 57.33
N SER A 253 58.74 13.70 57.41
CA SER A 253 58.95 14.93 58.18
C SER A 253 59.00 14.68 59.70
N GLY A 254 58.17 13.77 60.23
CA GLY A 254 58.24 13.33 61.62
C GLY A 254 59.52 12.55 61.98
N LEU A 255 60.14 11.87 61.01
CA LEU A 255 61.41 11.15 61.22
C LEU A 255 62.61 12.11 61.24
N ASN A 256 62.62 13.12 60.36
CA ASN A 256 63.68 14.13 60.30
C ASN A 256 63.69 15.08 61.52
N ASP A 257 62.53 15.39 62.11
CA ASP A 257 62.45 16.17 63.36
C ASP A 257 62.93 15.39 64.60
N LEU A 258 63.02 14.06 64.54
CA LEU A 258 63.54 13.20 65.60
C LEU A 258 65.08 13.03 65.56
N GLU A 259 65.73 13.28 64.41
CA GLU A 259 67.19 13.18 64.26
C GLU A 259 67.94 14.47 64.64
N ILE A 260 67.26 15.62 64.74
CA ILE A 260 67.86 16.92 65.14
C ILE A 260 67.83 17.13 66.67
N GLY A 261 67.18 16.24 67.42
CA GLY A 261 66.94 16.35 68.85
C GLY A 261 67.58 15.28 69.72
N ARG A 262 68.89 15.03 69.61
CA ARG A 262 69.60 14.26 70.65
C ARG A 262 71.01 14.78 70.91
N ARG A 263 71.17 15.32 72.12
CA ARG A 263 72.43 15.54 72.85
C ARG A 263 73.23 14.25 72.98
#